data_AF-N9N5P6-F1
#
_entry.id   AF-N9N5P6-F1
#
_cell.length_a   1.000
_cell.length_b   1.000
_cell.length_c   1.000
_cell.angle_alpha   90.00
_cell.angle_beta   90.00
_cell.angle_gamma   90.00
#
_symmetry.space_group_name_H-M   'P 1'
#
loop_
_entity.id
_entity.type
_entity.pdbx_description
1 polymer ?
#
loop_
_entity_poly.entity_id
_entity_poly.type
_entity_poly.pdbx_seq_one_letter_code
_entity_poly.pdbx_strand_id
1 'polypeptide(L)'
;MPKANEKYLEAFEDMERALQILEIKYETLFQFKSTKHWRFDFHLIEYRILVEIAGGPWSAGRKRKQISHDADREYTAYEMGFTIVRLESAARFKINEAGALQIQASFAQQWLKNLKRHTFNESNKTISTD
;
A
#
# COMPACT_ATOMS: atom_id res chain seq x y z
N MET A 1 10.37 6.08 -19.75
CA MET A 1 10.22 5.75 -18.31
C MET A 1 11.15 4.58 -18.00
N PRO A 2 11.80 4.50 -16.83
CA PRO A 2 12.57 3.31 -16.46
C PRO A 2 11.63 2.10 -16.43
N LYS A 3 12.07 0.98 -17.02
CA LYS A 3 11.32 -0.28 -17.01
C LYS A 3 11.17 -0.74 -15.55
N ALA A 4 9.96 -1.09 -15.14
CA ALA A 4 9.73 -1.73 -13.85
C ALA A 4 10.59 -3.00 -13.73
N ASN A 5 11.09 -3.30 -12.54
CA ASN A 5 11.79 -4.57 -12.34
C ASN A 5 10.77 -5.73 -12.33
N GLU A 6 11.20 -6.93 -12.71
CA GLU A 6 10.33 -8.11 -12.80
C GLU A 6 9.62 -8.42 -11.47
N LYS A 7 10.35 -8.27 -10.35
CA LYS A 7 9.81 -8.47 -9.00
C LYS A 7 8.69 -7.51 -8.63
N TYR A 8 8.74 -6.27 -9.11
CA TYR A 8 7.64 -5.33 -8.92
C TYR A 8 6.41 -5.78 -9.72
N LEU A 9 6.61 -6.22 -10.97
CA LEU A 9 5.51 -6.66 -11.82
C LEU A 9 4.82 -7.88 -11.21
N GLU A 10 5.60 -8.86 -10.78
CA GLU A 10 5.11 -10.05 -10.05
C GLU A 10 4.35 -9.63 -8.78
N ALA A 11 4.93 -8.77 -7.94
CA ALA A 11 4.27 -8.30 -6.72
C ALA A 11 2.98 -7.52 -7.00
N PHE A 12 2.93 -6.75 -8.09
CA PHE A 12 1.74 -6.01 -8.51
C PHE A 12 0.64 -6.97 -8.94
N GLU A 13 0.95 -7.91 -9.84
CA GLU A 13 0.01 -8.90 -10.35
C GLU A 13 -0.53 -9.81 -9.24
N ASP A 14 0.33 -10.27 -8.33
CA ASP A 14 -0.07 -11.12 -7.21
C ASP A 14 -0.93 -10.38 -6.19
N MET A 15 -0.59 -9.12 -5.89
CA MET A 15 -1.41 -8.26 -5.03
C MET A 15 -2.79 -8.02 -5.66
N GLU A 16 -2.84 -7.66 -6.95
CA GLU A 16 -4.08 -7.42 -7.66
C GLU A 16 -4.97 -8.67 -7.69
N ARG A 17 -4.39 -9.83 -8.02
CA ARG A 17 -5.11 -11.11 -7.99
C ARG A 17 -5.65 -11.42 -6.60
N ALA A 18 -4.86 -11.19 -5.55
CA ALA A 18 -5.28 -11.43 -4.17
C ALA A 18 -6.45 -10.52 -3.77
N LEU A 19 -6.42 -9.24 -4.15
CA LEU A 19 -7.52 -8.29 -3.90
C LEU A 19 -8.81 -8.73 -4.58
N GLN A 20 -8.73 -9.18 -5.84
CA GLN A 20 -9.87 -9.70 -6.59
C GLN A 20 -10.46 -10.96 -5.95
N ILE A 21 -9.63 -11.95 -5.61
CA ILE A 21 -10.08 -13.20 -4.95
C ILE A 21 -10.72 -12.91 -3.59
N LEU A 22 -10.19 -11.93 -2.86
CA LEU A 22 -10.72 -11.52 -1.56
C LEU A 22 -11.84 -10.48 -1.68
N GLU A 23 -12.27 -10.11 -2.88
CA GLU A 23 -13.33 -9.13 -3.12
C GLU A 23 -13.12 -7.80 -2.36
N ILE A 24 -11.86 -7.39 -2.17
CA ILE A 24 -11.52 -6.11 -1.57
C ILE A 24 -11.58 -5.06 -2.68
N LYS A 25 -12.39 -4.01 -2.51
CA LYS A 25 -12.48 -2.94 -3.50
C LYS A 25 -11.19 -2.12 -3.53
N TYR A 26 -10.67 -1.89 -4.73
CA TYR A 26 -9.42 -1.17 -4.92
C TYR A 26 -9.42 -0.27 -6.15
N GLU A 27 -8.53 0.72 -6.15
CA GLU A 27 -8.12 1.48 -7.33
C GLU A 27 -6.62 1.28 -7.56
N THR A 28 -6.19 1.23 -8.82
CA THR A 28 -4.77 1.15 -9.18
C THR A 28 -4.21 2.51 -9.55
N LEU A 29 -2.89 2.69 -9.36
CA LEU A 29 -2.17 3.93 -9.73
C LEU A 29 -2.82 5.20 -9.15
N PHE A 30 -3.35 5.10 -7.94
CA PHE A 30 -4.22 6.09 -7.33
C PHE A 30 -3.50 7.41 -7.00
N GLN A 31 -4.08 8.51 -7.46
CA GLN A 31 -3.64 9.87 -7.17
C GLN A 31 -4.61 10.54 -6.20
N PHE A 32 -4.30 10.50 -4.91
CA PHE A 32 -5.13 11.06 -3.85
C PHE A 32 -5.16 12.60 -3.81
N LYS A 33 -4.22 13.27 -4.51
CA LYS A 33 -4.13 14.74 -4.59
C LYS A 33 -3.94 15.19 -6.04
N SER A 34 -4.99 15.74 -6.64
CA SER A 34 -5.02 16.14 -8.06
C SER A 34 -3.95 17.17 -8.44
N THR A 35 -3.56 18.05 -7.51
CA THR A 35 -2.57 19.11 -7.73
C THR A 35 -1.11 18.63 -7.66
N LYS A 36 -0.87 17.36 -7.32
CA LYS A 36 0.47 16.77 -7.17
C LYS A 36 0.55 15.48 -7.97
N HIS A 37 1.66 15.20 -8.64
CA HIS A 37 1.86 13.93 -9.37
C HIS A 37 2.12 12.70 -8.45
N TRP A 38 1.74 12.77 -7.19
CA TRP A 38 1.90 11.71 -6.21
C TRP A 38 0.95 10.55 -6.49
N ARG A 39 1.49 9.34 -6.52
CA ARG A 39 0.71 8.12 -6.77
C ARG A 39 1.10 7.02 -5.80
N PHE A 40 0.13 6.16 -5.52
CA PHE A 40 0.29 4.87 -4.88
C PHE A 40 -0.14 3.78 -5.86
N ASP A 41 0.42 2.57 -5.73
CA ASP A 41 0.13 1.49 -6.65
C ASP A 41 -1.28 0.97 -6.47
N PHE A 42 -1.76 0.91 -5.21
CA PHE A 42 -3.15 0.59 -4.89
C PHE A 42 -3.72 1.52 -3.82
N HIS A 43 -5.03 1.75 -3.91
CA HIS A 43 -5.86 2.29 -2.83
C HIS A 43 -6.90 1.24 -2.46
N LEU A 44 -6.88 0.75 -1.21
CA LEU A 44 -7.87 -0.19 -0.69
C LEU A 44 -9.02 0.63 -0.08
N ILE A 45 -10.10 0.78 -0.83
CA ILE A 45 -11.11 1.83 -0.64
C ILE A 45 -11.74 1.76 0.76
N GLU A 46 -12.21 0.59 1.14
CA GLU A 46 -12.95 0.36 2.39
C GLU A 46 -12.06 0.53 3.64
N TYR A 47 -10.76 0.34 3.47
CA TYR A 47 -9.77 0.40 4.55
C TYR A 47 -9.05 1.75 4.62
N ARG A 48 -9.22 2.61 3.60
CA ARG A 48 -8.42 3.82 3.40
C ARG A 48 -6.91 3.55 3.51
N ILE A 49 -6.46 2.44 2.91
CA ILE A 49 -5.04 2.06 2.87
C ILE A 49 -4.47 2.38 1.50
N LEU A 50 -3.36 3.10 1.47
CA LEU A 50 -2.56 3.37 0.29
C LEU A 50 -1.35 2.41 0.29
N VAL A 51 -1.20 1.65 -0.78
CA VAL A 51 -0.14 0.65 -0.92
C VAL A 51 0.89 1.12 -1.95
N GLU A 52 2.16 1.10 -1.57
CA GLU A 52 3.30 1.31 -2.47
C GLU A 52 4.14 0.03 -2.59
N ILE A 53 4.49 -0.38 -3.81
CA ILE A 53 5.38 -1.49 -4.09
C ILE A 53 6.78 -0.95 -4.40
N ALA A 54 7.75 -1.34 -3.57
CA ALA A 54 9.14 -0.98 -3.77
C ALA A 54 9.67 -1.48 -5.12
N GLY A 55 10.52 -0.69 -5.77
CA GLY A 55 11.12 -1.06 -7.06
C GLY A 55 10.26 -0.72 -8.28
N GLY A 56 9.05 -0.21 -8.06
CA GLY A 56 8.21 0.34 -9.12
C GLY A 56 8.81 1.58 -9.78
N PRO A 57 8.41 1.92 -11.02
CA PRO A 57 8.91 3.07 -11.76
C PRO A 57 8.59 4.41 -11.04
N TRP A 58 7.56 4.39 -10.21
CA TRP A 58 7.06 5.51 -9.41
C TRP A 58 7.56 5.51 -7.97
N SER A 59 8.06 4.37 -7.48
CA SER A 59 8.73 4.33 -6.19
C SER A 59 9.96 5.24 -6.22
N ALA A 60 10.19 6.02 -5.17
CA ALA A 60 11.42 6.75 -4.98
C ALA A 60 12.57 5.74 -4.77
N GLY A 61 13.08 5.17 -5.85
CA GLY A 61 14.25 4.30 -5.79
C GLY A 61 15.47 5.09 -5.29
N ARG A 62 16.54 4.35 -4.92
CA ARG A 62 17.83 4.85 -4.38
C ARG A 62 18.58 5.93 -5.20
N LYS A 63 18.04 6.37 -6.35
CA LYS A 63 18.60 7.42 -7.22
C LYS A 63 17.83 8.73 -7.23
N ARG A 64 16.60 8.81 -6.68
CA ARG A 64 15.90 10.10 -6.53
C ARG A 64 16.08 10.60 -5.10
N LYS A 65 16.93 11.61 -4.94
CA LYS A 65 17.07 12.39 -3.70
C LYS A 65 15.76 13.18 -3.53
N GLN A 66 14.77 12.61 -2.83
CA GLN A 66 13.46 13.23 -2.68
C GLN A 66 12.84 13.02 -1.28
N ILE A 67 13.68 13.07 -0.24
CA ILE A 67 13.24 12.96 1.16
C ILE A 67 12.15 14.00 1.51
N SER A 68 12.22 15.22 0.96
CA SER A 68 11.19 16.24 1.21
C SER A 68 9.86 15.95 0.51
N HIS A 69 9.90 15.47 -0.73
CA HIS A 69 8.68 15.22 -1.50
C HIS A 69 7.94 13.95 -1.04
N ASP A 70 8.68 12.95 -0.55
CA ASP A 70 8.09 11.73 0.00
C ASP A 70 7.51 12.00 1.39
N ALA A 71 8.22 12.74 2.26
CA ALA A 71 7.71 13.13 3.57
C ALA A 71 6.43 13.98 3.46
N ASP A 72 6.38 14.96 2.56
CA ASP A 72 5.16 15.76 2.32
C ASP A 72 4.00 14.89 1.79
N ARG A 73 4.30 13.90 0.94
CA ARG A 73 3.31 12.97 0.39
C ARG A 73 2.71 12.11 1.50
N GLU A 74 3.57 11.50 2.31
CA GLU A 74 3.16 10.65 3.43
C GLU A 74 2.39 11.46 4.47
N TYR A 75 2.92 12.60 4.90
CA TYR A 75 2.25 13.51 5.82
C TYR A 75 0.87 13.93 5.30
N THR A 76 0.77 14.35 4.03
CA THR A 76 -0.52 14.74 3.45
C THR A 76 -1.51 13.57 3.43
N ALA A 77 -1.06 12.35 3.12
CA ALA A 77 -1.92 11.17 3.13
C ALA A 77 -2.42 10.87 4.55
N TYR A 78 -1.56 10.97 5.56
CA TYR A 78 -1.94 10.80 6.96
C TYR A 78 -2.96 11.86 7.42
N GLU A 79 -2.75 13.13 7.08
CA GLU A 79 -3.71 14.21 7.35
C GLU A 79 -5.07 13.98 6.67
N MET A 80 -5.09 13.32 5.52
CA MET A 80 -6.31 12.92 4.82
C MET A 80 -6.92 11.61 5.35
N GLY A 81 -6.39 11.07 6.45
CA GLY A 81 -6.90 9.87 7.11
C GLY A 81 -6.62 8.58 6.35
N PHE A 82 -5.54 8.53 5.56
CA PHE A 82 -5.06 7.30 4.95
C PHE A 82 -3.98 6.65 5.81
N THR A 83 -3.97 5.31 5.83
CA THR A 83 -2.79 4.54 6.28
C THR A 83 -1.94 4.19 5.07
N ILE A 84 -0.61 4.22 5.21
CA ILE A 84 0.31 3.81 4.15
C ILE A 84 0.93 2.47 4.52
N VAL A 85 0.98 1.56 3.54
CA VAL A 85 1.68 0.28 3.62
C VAL A 85 2.63 0.13 2.44
N ARG A 86 3.84 -0.32 2.71
CA ARG A 86 4.86 -0.56 1.70
C ARG A 86 5.11 -2.06 1.51
N LEU A 87 4.92 -2.54 0.28
CA LEU A 87 5.29 -3.89 -0.11
C LEU A 87 6.72 -3.91 -0.67
N GLU A 88 7.58 -4.67 -0.02
CA GLU A 88 8.96 -4.83 -0.43
C GLU A 88 9.09 -6.01 -1.39
N SER A 89 9.17 -5.70 -2.69
CA SER A 89 9.29 -6.71 -3.76
C SER A 89 10.65 -7.42 -3.78
N ALA A 90 11.68 -6.80 -3.21
CA ALA A 90 13.00 -7.40 -3.09
C ALA A 90 13.08 -8.34 -1.88
N ALA A 91 13.73 -9.50 -2.04
CA ALA A 91 13.98 -10.44 -0.94
C ALA A 91 14.85 -9.87 0.20
N ARG A 92 15.57 -8.76 -0.04
CA ARG A 92 16.35 -8.05 0.96
C ARG A 92 16.04 -6.56 0.85
N PHE A 93 15.56 -5.98 1.95
CA PHE A 93 15.25 -4.57 2.09
C PHE A 93 15.66 -4.10 3.48
N LYS A 94 15.79 -2.78 3.66
CA LYS A 94 16.03 -2.19 4.97
C LYS A 94 14.69 -1.90 5.63
N ILE A 95 14.58 -2.28 6.91
CA ILE A 95 13.46 -1.88 7.75
C ILE A 95 13.68 -0.43 8.18
N ASN A 96 12.66 0.39 8.02
CA ASN A 96 12.57 1.75 8.52
C ASN A 96 11.50 1.78 9.62
N GLU A 97 11.93 1.69 10.87
CA GLU A 97 11.03 1.67 12.04
C GLU A 97 10.24 2.98 12.22
N ALA A 98 10.73 4.09 11.65
CA ALA A 98 10.07 5.39 11.72
C ALA A 98 9.13 5.67 10.54
N GLY A 99 9.00 4.75 9.58
CA GLY A 99 8.22 4.92 8.36
C GLY A 99 6.90 4.15 8.35
N ALA A 100 6.27 4.13 7.18
CA ALA A 100 5.10 3.29 6.91
C ALA A 100 5.38 1.80 7.18
N LEU A 101 4.33 1.05 7.51
CA LEU A 101 4.41 -0.41 7.71
C LEU A 101 5.02 -1.08 6.47
N GLN A 102 6.11 -1.83 6.65
CA GLN A 102 6.75 -2.59 5.58
C GLN A 102 6.40 -4.08 5.66
N ILE A 103 6.00 -4.64 4.53
CA ILE A 103 5.63 -6.06 4.38
C ILE A 103 6.39 -6.62 3.18
N GLN A 104 7.02 -7.78 3.32
CA GLN A 104 7.60 -8.45 2.16
C GLN A 104 6.48 -8.89 1.21
N ALA A 105 6.62 -8.64 -0.10
CA ALA A 105 5.55 -8.87 -1.07
C ALA A 105 4.98 -10.31 -1.03
N SER A 106 5.80 -11.31 -0.74
CA SER A 106 5.38 -12.71 -0.58
C SER A 106 4.35 -12.95 0.56
N PHE A 107 4.23 -12.02 1.51
CA PHE A 107 3.24 -12.08 2.59
C PHE A 107 2.00 -11.22 2.33
N ALA A 108 1.91 -10.52 1.19
CA ALA A 108 0.80 -9.61 0.90
C ALA A 108 -0.57 -10.31 0.94
N GLN A 109 -0.67 -11.51 0.37
CA GLN A 109 -1.92 -12.28 0.41
C GLN A 109 -2.34 -12.64 1.84
N GLN A 110 -1.39 -13.05 2.69
CA GLN A 110 -1.70 -13.38 4.09
C GLN A 110 -2.10 -12.14 4.87
N TRP A 111 -1.43 -11.00 4.62
CA TRP A 111 -1.79 -9.72 5.21
C TRP A 111 -3.22 -9.31 4.84
N LEU A 112 -3.60 -9.40 3.55
CA LEU A 112 -4.96 -9.08 3.10
C LEU A 112 -6.02 -10.00 3.72
N LYS A 113 -5.75 -11.31 3.85
CA LYS A 113 -6.64 -12.24 4.54
C LYS A 113 -6.87 -11.83 5.99
N ASN A 114 -5.81 -11.44 6.68
CA ASN A 114 -5.91 -10.97 8.06
C ASN A 114 -6.71 -9.67 8.14
N LEU A 115 -6.44 -8.72 7.24
CA LEU A 115 -7.14 -7.44 7.16
C LEU A 115 -8.66 -7.64 6.98
N LYS A 116 -9.08 -8.45 6.00
CA LYS A 116 -10.50 -8.76 5.77
C LYS A 116 -11.15 -9.46 6.98
N ARG A 117 -10.43 -10.39 7.62
CA ARG A 117 -10.91 -11.09 8.82
C ARG A 117 -11.11 -10.13 10.00
N HIS A 118 -10.23 -9.15 10.20
CA HIS A 118 -10.37 -8.18 11.28
C HIS A 118 -11.65 -7.35 11.11
N THR A 119 -11.89 -6.81 9.91
CA THR A 119 -13.11 -6.04 9.62
C THR A 119 -14.38 -6.86 9.81
N PHE A 120 -14.40 -8.13 9.38
CA PHE A 120 -15.54 -9.02 9.62
C PHE A 120 -15.82 -9.27 11.12
N ASN A 121 -14.78 -9.35 11.94
CA ASN A 121 -14.93 -9.57 13.37
C ASN A 121 -15.30 -8.30 14.14
N GLU A 122 -14.89 -7.13 13.67
CA GLU A 122 -15.26 -5.84 14.26
C GLU A 122 -16.73 -5.50 14.01
N SER A 123 -17.27 -5.81 12.83
CA SER A 123 -18.70 -5.61 12.53
C SER A 123 -19.64 -6.42 13.43
N ASN A 124 -19.14 -7.49 14.08
CA ASN A 124 -19.92 -8.32 14.99
C ASN A 124 -19.93 -7.83 16.46
N LYS A 125 -19.23 -6.73 16.79
CA LYS A 125 -19.08 -6.27 18.20
C LYS A 125 -20.06 -5.16 18.64
N THR A 126 -20.94 -4.64 17.79
CA THR A 126 -21.84 -3.52 18.12
C THR A 126 -23.33 -3.89 18.28
N ILE A 127 -23.64 -5.05 18.86
CA ILE A 127 -24.97 -5.30 19.42
C ILE A 127 -24.82 -5.83 20.86
N SER A 128 -24.63 -4.91 21.80
CA SER A 128 -25.03 -5.10 23.19
C SER A 128 -25.71 -3.81 23.61
N THR A 129 -27.02 -3.78 23.41
CA THR A 129 -27.93 -2.79 23.98
C THR A 129 -28.12 -3.09 25.47
N ASP A 130 -27.82 -2.11 26.31
CA ASP A 130 -28.55 -1.89 27.56
C ASP A 130 -29.34 -0.58 27.42
#